data_AF-A0A7J8SR00-F1
#
_entry.id   AF-A0A7J8SR00-F1
#
_cell.length_a   1.000
_cell.length_b   1.000
_cell.length_c   1.000
_cell.angle_alpha   90.00
_cell.angle_beta   90.00
_cell.angle_gamma   90.00
#
_symmetry.space_group_name_H-M   'P 1'
#
loop_
_entity.id
_entity.type
_entity.pdbx_description
1 polymer ?
#
loop_
_entity_poly.entity_id
_entity_poly.type
_entity_poly.pdbx_seq_one_letter_code
_entity_poly.pdbx_strand_id
1 'polypeptide(L)'
;MQWAKIIIEGDALSIIKKCKMNSYDRSMIGALIYDIHQIMTKSSNISFEYIPREGNSLAHSLADETSKRKDEIYLIGGVPEYAEHLKDRDKEDGMD
;
A
#
# COMPACT_ATOMS: atom_id res chain seq x y z
N MET A 1 5.56 17.77 5.24
CA MET A 1 6.70 16.85 5.03
C MET A 1 6.70 16.48 3.57
N GLN A 2 7.83 16.64 2.86
CA GLN A 2 7.95 16.21 1.47
C GLN A 2 8.92 15.05 1.45
N TRP A 3 8.42 13.84 1.20
CA TRP A 3 9.27 12.66 1.05
C TRP A 3 9.96 12.72 -0.31
N ALA A 4 11.27 12.51 -0.33
CA ALA A 4 12.05 12.54 -1.56
C ALA A 4 11.70 11.38 -2.51
N LYS A 5 11.29 10.24 -1.98
CA LYS A 5 10.82 9.06 -2.72
C LYS A 5 9.79 8.31 -1.87
N ILE A 6 8.73 7.84 -2.51
CA ILE A 6 7.68 7.04 -1.88
C ILE A 6 7.61 5.72 -2.63
N ILE A 7 7.68 4.61 -1.90
CA ILE A 7 7.49 3.25 -2.42
C ILE A 7 6.19 2.73 -1.80
N ILE A 8 5.25 2.31 -2.64
CA ILE A 8 3.97 1.72 -2.22
C ILE A 8 4.05 0.22 -2.46
N GLU A 9 4.06 -0.54 -1.39
CA GLU A 9 4.17 -1.99 -1.44
C GLU A 9 2.81 -2.66 -1.26
N GLY A 10 2.63 -3.83 -1.87
CA GLY A 10 1.43 -4.63 -1.67
C GLY A 10 1.52 -6.03 -2.27
N ASP A 11 0.69 -6.93 -1.75
CA ASP A 11 0.62 -8.34 -2.15
C ASP A 11 -0.40 -8.62 -3.27
N ALA A 12 -1.19 -7.61 -3.65
CA ALA A 12 -2.11 -7.71 -4.78
C ALA A 12 -1.37 -7.51 -6.12
N LEU A 13 -0.66 -8.54 -6.60
CA LEU A 13 0.17 -8.48 -7.81
C LEU A 13 -0.54 -7.88 -9.04
N SER A 14 -1.82 -8.20 -9.24
CA SER A 14 -2.62 -7.67 -10.35
C SER A 14 -2.81 -6.16 -10.24
N ILE A 15 -3.01 -5.62 -9.04
CA ILE A 15 -3.15 -4.19 -8.76
C ILE A 15 -1.81 -3.49 -8.96
N ILE A 16 -0.73 -4.02 -8.38
CA ILE A 16 0.62 -3.46 -8.54
C ILE A 16 0.98 -3.35 -10.02
N LYS A 17 0.72 -4.39 -10.82
CA LYS A 17 0.95 -4.37 -12.27
C LYS A 17 0.16 -3.27 -12.96
N LYS A 18 -1.12 -3.11 -12.63
CA LYS A 18 -1.99 -2.06 -13.22
C LYS A 18 -1.49 -0.66 -12.87
N CYS A 19 -1.06 -0.43 -11.64
CA CYS A 19 -0.46 0.84 -11.24
C CYS A 19 0.83 1.14 -12.01
N LYS A 20 1.67 0.13 -12.28
CA LYS A 20 2.89 0.27 -13.08
C LYS A 20 2.64 0.47 -14.57
N MET A 21 1.52 -0.01 -15.10
CA MET A 21 1.19 0.08 -16.52
C MET A 21 0.69 1.48 -16.88
N ASN A 22 1.20 2.06 -17.96
CA ASN A 22 0.80 3.38 -18.43
C ASN A 22 -0.39 3.34 -19.41
N SER A 23 -1.22 2.30 -19.30
CA SER A 23 -2.35 2.03 -20.20
C SER A 23 -3.68 2.14 -19.47
N TYR A 24 -4.72 2.57 -20.18
CA TYR A 24 -6.07 2.64 -19.63
C TYR A 24 -6.58 1.26 -19.17
N ASP A 25 -6.94 1.15 -17.89
CA ASP A 25 -7.51 -0.06 -17.31
C ASP A 25 -9.04 -0.09 -17.55
N ARG A 26 -9.53 -1.14 -18.25
CA ARG A 26 -10.95 -1.35 -18.57
C ARG A 26 -11.69 -2.26 -17.57
N SER A 27 -11.05 -2.66 -16.49
CA SER A 27 -11.66 -3.48 -15.44
C SER A 27 -12.59 -2.65 -14.54
N MET A 28 -13.32 -3.35 -13.66
CA MET A 28 -14.23 -2.71 -12.69
C MET A 28 -13.55 -1.70 -11.76
N ILE A 29 -12.22 -1.80 -11.58
CA ILE A 29 -11.44 -0.87 -10.74
C ILE A 29 -10.71 0.20 -11.56
N GLY A 30 -10.97 0.31 -12.86
CA GLY A 30 -10.24 1.19 -13.77
C GLY A 30 -10.27 2.66 -13.36
N ALA A 31 -11.38 3.12 -12.76
CA ALA A 31 -11.48 4.46 -12.20
C ALA A 31 -10.47 4.71 -11.06
N LEU A 32 -10.30 3.75 -10.15
CA LEU A 32 -9.32 3.86 -9.07
C LEU A 32 -7.88 3.89 -9.60
N ILE A 33 -7.58 3.06 -10.61
CA ILE A 33 -6.26 3.04 -11.25
C ILE A 33 -5.99 4.38 -11.95
N TYR A 34 -6.99 4.96 -12.62
CA TYR A 34 -6.88 6.27 -13.25
C TYR A 34 -6.55 7.36 -12.22
N ASP A 35 -7.25 7.39 -11.09
CA ASP A 35 -6.99 8.38 -10.03
C ASP A 35 -5.58 8.24 -9.45
N ILE A 36 -5.11 7.01 -9.24
CA ILE A 36 -3.72 6.74 -8.83
C ILE A 36 -2.74 7.32 -9.84
N HIS A 37 -2.94 7.09 -11.13
CA HIS A 37 -2.09 7.66 -12.18
C HIS A 37 -2.11 9.20 -12.18
N GLN A 38 -3.26 9.83 -11.93
CA GLN A 38 -3.34 11.30 -11.80
C GLN A 38 -2.59 11.84 -10.58
N ILE A 39 -2.50 11.08 -9.49
CA ILE A 39 -1.70 11.44 -8.32
C ILE A 39 -0.20 11.28 -8.63
N MET A 40 0.16 10.19 -9.30
CA MET A 40 1.55 9.93 -9.72
C MET A 40 2.08 10.98 -10.69
N THR A 41 1.29 11.44 -11.67
CA THR A 41 1.74 12.47 -12.61
C THR A 41 2.06 13.80 -11.94
N LYS A 42 1.42 14.08 -10.79
CA LYS A 42 1.69 15.26 -9.96
C LYS A 42 2.88 15.07 -9.02
N SER A 43 3.32 13.83 -8.79
CA SER A 43 4.36 13.47 -7.83
C SER A 43 5.43 12.59 -8.50
N SER A 44 6.55 13.20 -8.87
CA SER A 44 7.57 12.55 -9.72
C SER A 44 8.28 11.34 -9.08
N ASN A 45 8.05 11.05 -7.79
CA ASN A 45 8.88 10.13 -7.03
C ASN A 45 8.08 9.02 -6.31
N ILE A 46 6.95 8.59 -6.89
CA ILE A 46 6.17 7.44 -6.40
C ILE A 46 6.45 6.20 -7.26
N SER A 47 6.79 5.08 -6.62
CA SER A 47 6.88 3.75 -7.25
C SER A 47 6.00 2.75 -6.52
N PHE A 48 5.61 1.68 -7.21
CA PHE A 48 4.86 0.57 -6.64
C PHE A 48 5.76 -0.66 -6.61
N GLU A 49 5.68 -1.51 -5.59
CA GLU A 49 6.39 -2.79 -5.57
C GLU A 49 5.50 -3.91 -5.07
N TYR A 50 5.70 -5.10 -5.65
CA TYR A 50 5.01 -6.29 -5.18
C TYR A 50 5.84 -6.93 -4.08
N ILE A 51 5.19 -7.27 -2.98
CA ILE A 51 5.78 -8.06 -1.90
C ILE A 51 4.93 -9.30 -1.64
N PRO A 52 5.52 -10.42 -1.16
CA PRO A 52 4.75 -11.56 -0.68
C PRO A 52 3.79 -11.17 0.45
N ARG A 53 2.74 -11.97 0.65
CA ARG A 53 1.73 -11.71 1.68
C ARG A 53 2.33 -11.67 3.09
N GLU A 54 3.39 -12.44 3.30
CA GLU A 54 4.16 -12.51 4.54
C GLU A 54 4.75 -11.14 4.89
N GLY A 55 5.33 -10.44 3.90
CA GLY A 55 5.86 -9.08 4.05
C GLY A 55 4.77 -8.01 4.12
N ASN A 56 3.53 -8.32 3.75
CA ASN A 56 2.36 -7.42 3.86
C ASN A 56 1.49 -7.74 5.10
N SER A 57 2.02 -8.46 6.08
CA SER A 57 1.24 -9.00 7.20
C SER A 57 0.62 -7.91 8.07
N LEU A 58 1.35 -6.83 8.35
CA LEU A 58 0.83 -5.70 9.11
C LEU A 58 -0.35 -5.02 8.41
N ALA A 59 -0.22 -4.68 7.12
CA ALA A 59 -1.30 -4.04 6.37
C ALA A 59 -2.52 -4.97 6.25
N HIS A 60 -2.29 -6.26 6.07
CA HIS A 60 -3.35 -7.26 6.05
C HIS A 60 -4.12 -7.31 7.38
N SER A 61 -3.43 -7.41 8.51
CA SER A 61 -4.05 -7.43 9.84
C SER A 61 -4.79 -6.13 10.15
N LEU A 62 -4.25 -4.98 9.76
CA LEU A 62 -4.92 -3.69 9.91
C LEU A 62 -6.22 -3.65 9.11
N ALA A 63 -6.21 -4.08 7.85
CA ALA A 63 -7.39 -4.10 6.98
C ALA A 63 -8.46 -5.09 7.49
N ASP A 64 -8.05 -6.27 7.96
CA ASP A 64 -8.97 -7.29 8.48
C ASP A 64 -9.68 -6.81 9.76
N GLU A 65 -8.93 -6.27 10.72
CA GLU A 65 -9.51 -5.78 11.99
C GLU A 65 -10.44 -4.57 11.79
N THR A 66 -10.05 -3.62 10.94
CA THR A 66 -10.88 -2.44 10.64
C THR A 66 -12.13 -2.81 9.86
N SER A 67 -12.03 -3.76 8.92
CA SER A 67 -13.18 -4.31 8.18
C SER A 67 -14.20 -4.99 9.10
N LYS A 68 -13.75 -5.81 10.06
CA LYS A 68 -14.63 -6.45 11.06
C LYS A 68 -15.38 -5.42 11.92
N ARG A 69 -14.69 -4.35 12.31
CA ARG A 69 -15.25 -3.29 13.16
C ARG A 69 -16.08 -2.28 12.38
N LYS A 70 -15.94 -2.25 11.05
CA LYS A 70 -16.47 -1.19 10.17
C LYS A 70 -15.94 0.19 10.55
N ASP A 71 -14.69 0.22 10.98
CA ASP A 71 -13.99 1.44 11.37
C ASP A 71 -13.14 1.96 10.22
N GLU A 72 -13.01 3.28 10.13
CA GLU A 72 -12.09 3.96 9.22
C GLU A 72 -10.99 4.62 10.05
N ILE A 73 -9.74 4.27 9.80
CA ILE A 73 -8.59 4.81 10.54
C ILE A 73 -7.54 5.36 9.60
N TYR A 74 -6.93 6.49 9.99
CA TYR A 74 -5.74 7.04 9.37
C TYR A 74 -4.54 6.80 10.28
N LEU A 75 -3.48 6.21 9.73
CA LEU A 75 -2.25 5.94 10.47
C LEU A 75 -1.31 7.13 10.33
N ILE A 76 -0.99 7.77 11.45
CA ILE A 76 -0.08 8.92 11.49
C ILE A 76 0.98 8.62 12.56
N GLY A 77 2.20 8.31 12.13
CA GLY A 77 3.34 8.08 13.03
C GLY A 77 3.31 6.79 13.85
N GLY A 78 2.29 5.94 13.70
CA GLY A 78 2.16 4.69 14.45
C GLY A 78 1.01 3.82 13.96
N VAL A 79 0.82 2.67 14.64
CA VAL A 79 -0.29 1.74 14.40
C VAL A 79 -1.07 1.55 15.69
N PRO A 80 -2.32 1.06 15.65
CA PRO A 80 -3.06 0.74 16.87
C PRO A 80 -2.36 -0.34 17.71
N GLU A 81 -2.63 -0.35 19.01
CA GLU A 81 -2.00 -1.27 19.99
C GLU A 81 -2.07 -2.74 19.56
N TYR A 82 -3.19 -3.18 18.99
CA TYR A 82 -3.37 -4.57 18.55
C TYR A 82 -2.41 -4.98 17.42
N ALA A 83 -1.82 -4.02 16.70
CA ALA A 83 -0.93 -4.25 15.55
C ALA A 83 0.54 -3.90 15.83
N GLU A 84 0.87 -3.38 17.02
CA GLU A 84 2.25 -2.96 17.36
C GLU A 84 3.26 -4.11 17.21
N HIS A 85 2.88 -5.33 17.60
CA HIS A 85 3.73 -6.54 17.53
C HIS A 85 4.07 -7.00 16.10
N LEU A 86 3.40 -6.47 15.09
CA LEU A 86 3.65 -6.81 13.68
C LEU A 86 4.67 -5.87 13.03
N LYS A 87 4.93 -4.68 13.61
CA LYS A 87 5.89 -3.70 13.08
C LYS A 87 7.33 -4.22 12.99
N ASP A 88 7.71 -5.14 13.87
CA ASP A 88 9.09 -5.63 13.92
C ASP A 88 9.36 -6.67 12.83
N ARG A 89 8.31 -7.31 12.30
CA ARG A 89 8.42 -8.25 11.17
C ARG A 89 8.64 -7.54 9.84
N ASP A 90 8.04 -6.36 9.66
CA ASP A 90 8.20 -5.56 8.43
C ASP A 90 9.58 -4.87 8.33
N LYS A 91 10.33 -4.76 9.44
CA LYS A 91 11.67 -4.12 9.44
C LYS A 91 12.79 -5.07 9.03
N GLU A 92 12.60 -6.38 9.15
CA GLU A 92 13.65 -7.37 8.88
C GLU A 92 13.93 -7.55 7.38
N ASP A 93 12.95 -7.28 6.51
CA ASP A 93 13.08 -7.40 5.04
C ASP A 93 13.72 -6.16 4.36
N GLY A 94 14.10 -5.14 5.14
CA GLY A 94 14.68 -3.87 4.65
C GLY A 94 16.21 -3.74 4.81
N MET A 95 16.91 -4.80 5.24
CA MET A 95 18.36 -4.84 5.36
C MET A 95 18.96 -5.84 4.36
N ASP A 96 19.08 -5.43 3.10
CA ASP A 96 20.04 -5.95 2.12
C ASP A 96 20.42 -4.85 1.11
#